data_AF-A0A846RZ89-F1
#
_entry.id   AF-A0A846RZ89-F1
#
_cell.length_a   1.000
_cell.length_b   1.000
_cell.length_c   1.000
_cell.angle_alpha   90.00
_cell.angle_beta   90.00
_cell.angle_gamma   90.00
#
_symmetry.space_group_name_H-M   'P 1'
#
loop_
_entity.id
_entity.type
_entity.pdbx_description
1 polymer ?
#
loop_
_entity_poly.entity_id
_entity_poly.type
_entity_poly.pdbx_seq_one_letter_code
_entity_poly.pdbx_strand_id
1 'polypeptide(L)'
;MATVSANRTAPDRLEINGERLWVTLMELAQIGAYDDAETGLAGVNRQSLTDADAEGRNLLVRWMEEADLDVSIDEMGTIFGRMEGADPRLRPVVAGSHIDSVGTAGAFDGCLGVLGAWRSYVRSTIGASGRGAHW
;
A
#
# COMPACT_ATOMS: atom_id res chain seq x y z
N MET A 1 19.28 30.01 31.09
CA MET A 1 18.65 30.76 29.98
C MET A 1 18.07 29.75 29.01
N ALA A 2 16.78 29.88 28.71
CA ALA A 2 15.94 28.84 28.14
C ALA A 2 16.30 28.47 26.68
N THR A 3 16.37 27.16 26.41
CA THR A 3 16.46 26.60 25.06
C THR A 3 15.07 26.65 24.43
N VAL A 4 14.95 27.32 23.28
CA VAL A 4 13.70 27.42 22.51
C VAL A 4 13.33 26.02 21.99
N SER A 5 12.26 25.46 22.55
CA SER A 5 11.61 24.26 22.03
C SER A 5 10.87 24.62 20.75
N ALA A 6 11.33 24.13 19.60
CA ALA A 6 10.62 24.27 18.33
C ALA A 6 9.27 23.55 18.43
N ASN A 7 8.20 24.33 18.53
CA ASN A 7 6.82 23.86 18.51
C ASN A 7 6.53 23.34 17.09
N ARG A 8 6.60 22.03 16.88
CA ARG A 8 6.28 21.40 15.59
C ARG A 8 4.75 21.31 15.49
N THR A 9 4.15 22.24 14.76
CA THR A 9 2.75 22.14 14.36
C THR A 9 2.59 20.94 13.41
N ALA A 10 1.68 20.03 13.74
CA ALA A 10 1.19 19.05 12.76
C ALA A 10 0.72 19.83 11.51
N PRO A 11 0.94 19.32 10.29
CA PRO A 11 0.46 20.00 9.10
C PRO A 11 -1.06 20.20 9.20
N ASP A 12 -1.54 21.41 8.92
CA ASP A 12 -2.96 21.79 9.03
C ASP A 12 -3.90 20.93 8.15
N ARG A 13 -3.34 20.14 7.23
CA ARG A 13 -4.07 19.25 6.32
C ARG A 13 -3.31 17.95 6.06
N LEU A 14 -4.00 16.83 6.26
CA LEU A 14 -3.54 15.53 5.80
C LEU A 14 -3.78 15.43 4.28
N GLU A 15 -2.70 15.27 3.51
CA GLU A 15 -2.75 15.14 2.06
C GLU A 15 -1.98 13.90 1.59
N ILE A 16 -2.56 13.18 0.63
CA ILE A 16 -1.94 12.02 -0.01
C ILE A 16 -0.90 12.51 -1.02
N ASN A 17 0.28 11.91 -1.02
CA ASN A 17 1.24 12.10 -2.12
C ASN A 17 0.81 11.22 -3.31
N GLY A 18 0.12 11.85 -4.28
CA GLY A 18 -0.39 11.16 -5.47
C GLY A 18 0.70 10.58 -6.37
N GLU A 19 1.87 11.22 -6.45
CA GLU A 19 3.00 10.74 -7.24
C GLU A 19 3.56 9.44 -6.66
N ARG A 20 3.76 9.36 -5.34
CA ARG A 20 4.19 8.12 -4.67
C ARG A 20 3.17 7.01 -4.85
N LEU A 21 1.88 7.31 -4.72
CA LEU A 21 0.82 6.33 -4.97
C LEU A 21 0.86 5.83 -6.42
N TRP A 22 1.03 6.74 -7.38
CA TRP A 22 1.13 6.40 -8.80
C TRP A 22 2.32 5.49 -9.09
N VAL A 23 3.53 5.84 -8.61
CA VAL A 23 4.74 5.00 -8.79
C VAL A 23 4.52 3.61 -8.23
N THR A 24 3.93 3.50 -7.04
CA THR A 24 3.62 2.21 -6.40
C THR A 24 2.66 1.37 -7.23
N LEU A 25 1.59 2.00 -7.77
CA LEU A 25 0.62 1.33 -8.63
C LEU A 25 1.31 0.78 -9.88
N MET A 26 2.18 1.57 -10.50
CA MET A 26 2.87 1.17 -11.73
C MET A 26 3.94 0.10 -11.48
N GLU A 27 4.57 0.10 -10.31
CA GLU A 27 5.48 -0.95 -9.87
C GLU A 27 4.74 -2.28 -9.68
N LEU A 28 3.61 -2.27 -8.96
CA LEU A 28 2.76 -3.46 -8.83
C LEU A 28 2.21 -3.92 -10.19
N ALA A 29 1.89 -2.99 -11.09
CA ALA A 29 1.36 -3.31 -12.41
C ALA A 29 2.36 -4.06 -13.31
N GLN A 30 3.67 -4.02 -13.03
CA GLN A 30 4.65 -4.82 -13.76
C GLN A 30 4.45 -6.32 -13.52
N ILE A 31 3.95 -6.70 -12.34
CA ILE A 31 3.73 -8.10 -11.99
C ILE A 31 2.44 -8.59 -12.65
N GLY A 32 2.60 -9.47 -13.65
CA GLY A 32 1.51 -9.92 -14.50
C GLY A 32 1.23 -8.98 -15.68
N ALA A 33 2.11 -8.02 -15.97
CA ALA A 33 1.98 -7.20 -17.17
C ALA A 33 1.97 -8.08 -18.43
N TYR A 34 1.08 -7.78 -19.36
CA TYR A 34 1.05 -8.42 -20.68
C TYR A 34 0.83 -7.40 -21.78
N ASP A 35 1.29 -7.75 -22.97
CA ASP A 35 1.04 -7.08 -24.24
C ASP A 35 0.72 -8.18 -25.27
N ASP A 36 -0.51 -8.17 -25.77
CA ASP A 36 -1.01 -9.12 -26.74
C ASP A 36 -1.02 -8.46 -28.13
N ALA A 37 -0.05 -8.85 -28.96
CA ALA A 37 0.11 -8.31 -30.30
C ALA A 37 -1.03 -8.70 -31.26
N GLU A 38 -1.77 -9.78 -30.99
CA GLU A 38 -2.87 -10.24 -31.86
C GLU A 38 -4.13 -9.41 -31.61
N THR A 39 -4.43 -9.14 -30.33
CA THR A 39 -5.62 -8.36 -29.94
C THR A 39 -5.33 -6.86 -29.79
N GLY A 40 -4.06 -6.47 -29.68
CA GLY A 40 -3.62 -5.11 -29.37
C GLY A 40 -3.88 -4.68 -27.93
N LEU A 41 -4.19 -5.63 -27.05
CA LEU A 41 -4.49 -5.37 -25.64
C LEU A 41 -3.22 -5.39 -24.80
N ALA A 42 -3.09 -4.42 -23.90
CA ALA A 42 -2.08 -4.44 -22.86
C ALA A 42 -2.75 -4.22 -21.50
N GLY A 43 -2.25 -4.89 -20.46
CA GLY A 43 -2.85 -4.83 -19.15
C GLY A 43 -2.12 -5.66 -18.11
N VAL A 44 -2.86 -6.07 -17.07
CA VAL A 44 -2.36 -6.87 -15.97
C VAL A 44 -3.19 -8.15 -15.86
N ASN A 45 -2.53 -9.29 -16.02
CA ASN A 45 -3.05 -10.62 -15.77
C ASN A 45 -2.33 -11.20 -14.54
N ARG A 46 -2.92 -10.96 -13.37
CA ARG A 46 -2.47 -11.43 -12.07
C ARG A 46 -3.61 -12.16 -11.38
N GLN A 47 -4.06 -13.26 -11.98
CA GLN A 47 -5.18 -14.04 -11.44
C GLN A 47 -4.86 -14.63 -10.07
N SER A 48 -5.87 -14.73 -9.22
CA SER A 48 -5.76 -15.26 -7.86
C SER A 48 -5.07 -16.63 -7.84
N LEU A 49 -4.18 -16.82 -6.87
CA LEU A 49 -3.44 -18.08 -6.63
C LEU A 49 -2.50 -18.52 -7.75
N THR A 50 -2.15 -17.62 -8.67
CA THR A 50 -1.05 -17.81 -9.63
C THR A 50 0.28 -17.35 -9.05
N ASP A 51 1.38 -17.70 -9.70
CA ASP A 51 2.72 -17.22 -9.31
C ASP A 51 2.82 -15.68 -9.34
N ALA A 52 2.13 -15.02 -10.28
CA ALA A 52 2.07 -13.57 -10.34
C ALA A 52 1.31 -12.97 -9.14
N ASP A 53 0.22 -13.62 -8.68
CA ASP A 53 -0.49 -13.20 -7.47
C ASP A 53 0.41 -13.40 -6.23
N ALA A 54 1.10 -14.53 -6.13
CA ALA A 54 2.07 -14.77 -5.07
C ALA A 54 3.18 -13.72 -5.05
N GLU A 55 3.73 -13.35 -6.21
CA GLU A 55 4.75 -12.29 -6.34
C GLU A 55 4.20 -10.93 -5.90
N GLY A 56 3.02 -10.54 -6.38
CA GLY A 56 2.37 -9.29 -6.00
C GLY A 56 2.06 -9.20 -4.50
N ARG A 57 1.62 -10.31 -3.89
CA ARG A 57 1.40 -10.43 -2.44
C ARG A 57 2.68 -10.28 -1.65
N ASN A 58 3.75 -10.95 -2.09
CA ASN A 58 5.06 -10.83 -1.45
C ASN A 58 5.62 -9.41 -1.52
N LEU A 59 5.44 -8.71 -2.65
CA LEU A 59 5.81 -7.31 -2.78
C LEU A 59 5.02 -6.42 -1.81
N LEU A 60 3.70 -6.64 -1.70
CA LEU A 60 2.85 -5.90 -0.76
C LEU A 60 3.28 -6.12 0.70
N VAL A 61 3.58 -7.36 1.09
CA VAL A 61 4.06 -7.69 2.43
C VAL A 61 5.35 -6.95 2.73
N ARG A 62 6.33 -7.00 1.83
CA ARG A 62 7.62 -6.28 1.99
C ARG A 62 7.42 -4.79 2.21
N TRP A 63 6.58 -4.16 1.39
CA TRP A 63 6.25 -2.75 1.53
C TRP A 63 5.58 -2.41 2.87
N MET A 64 4.72 -3.29 3.38
CA MET A 64 4.10 -3.10 4.69
C MET A 64 5.13 -3.25 5.83
N GLU A 65 6.00 -4.25 5.76
CA GLU A 65 7.08 -4.46 6.73
C GLU A 65 8.08 -3.29 6.74
N GLU A 66 8.49 -2.81 5.56
CA GLU A 66 9.36 -1.63 5.40
C GLU A 66 8.72 -0.35 5.94
N ALA A 67 7.38 -0.33 6.05
CA ALA A 67 6.62 0.75 6.64
C ALA A 67 6.34 0.56 8.15
N ASP A 68 7.02 -0.39 8.80
CA ASP A 68 6.86 -0.76 10.22
C ASP A 68 5.41 -1.16 10.59
N LEU A 69 4.67 -1.79 9.67
CA LEU A 69 3.37 -2.40 9.97
C LEU A 69 3.55 -3.82 10.53
N ASP A 70 2.68 -4.18 11.48
CA ASP A 70 2.55 -5.57 11.92
C ASP A 70 1.75 -6.36 10.87
N VAL A 71 2.43 -7.26 10.18
CA VAL A 71 1.84 -8.05 9.08
C VAL A 71 1.36 -9.39 9.59
N SER A 72 0.09 -9.71 9.31
CA SER A 72 -0.49 -11.04 9.57
C SER A 72 -1.25 -11.55 8.36
N ILE A 73 -1.33 -12.87 8.22
CA ILE A 73 -2.03 -13.55 7.13
C ILE A 73 -2.98 -14.57 7.75
N ASP A 74 -4.25 -14.53 7.36
CA ASP A 74 -5.23 -15.51 7.84
C ASP A 74 -5.20 -16.83 7.05
N GLU A 75 -6.04 -17.78 7.46
CA GLU A 75 -6.13 -19.11 6.84
C GLU A 75 -6.60 -19.07 5.37
N MET A 76 -7.24 -17.98 4.94
CA MET A 76 -7.69 -17.77 3.56
C MET A 76 -6.66 -17.00 2.71
N GLY A 77 -5.51 -16.63 3.29
CA GLY A 77 -4.47 -15.87 2.61
C GLY A 77 -4.73 -14.36 2.54
N THR A 78 -5.68 -13.84 3.31
CA THR A 78 -5.89 -12.39 3.43
C THR A 78 -4.75 -11.77 4.21
N ILE A 79 -4.14 -10.73 3.64
CA ILE A 79 -3.02 -10.01 4.26
C ILE A 79 -3.55 -8.79 5.02
N PHE A 80 -3.13 -8.65 6.26
CA PHE A 80 -3.42 -7.51 7.11
C PHE A 80 -2.12 -6.82 7.52
N GLY A 81 -1.96 -5.54 7.17
CA GLY A 81 -0.94 -4.66 7.74
C GLY A 81 -1.58 -3.78 8.82
N ARG A 82 -1.19 -3.99 10.07
CA ARG A 82 -1.77 -3.29 11.24
C ARG A 82 -0.82 -2.24 11.78
N MET A 83 -1.35 -1.04 12.01
CA MET A 83 -0.77 -0.09 12.95
C MET A 83 -1.54 -0.13 14.24
N GLU A 84 -0.80 -0.17 15.34
CA GLU A 84 -1.41 -0.05 16.64
C GLU A 84 -1.92 1.38 16.87
N GLY A 85 -3.20 1.48 17.23
CA GLY A 85 -3.81 2.75 17.61
C GLY A 85 -3.36 3.20 19.01
N ALA A 86 -3.71 4.42 19.39
CA ALA A 86 -3.41 4.94 20.72
C ALA A 86 -4.11 4.16 21.87
N ASP A 87 -5.27 3.54 21.59
CA ASP A 87 -5.93 2.59 22.50
C ASP A 87 -6.09 1.22 21.81
N PRO A 88 -5.21 0.25 22.14
CA PRO A 88 -5.24 -1.11 21.57
C PRO A 88 -6.52 -1.90 21.79
N ARG A 89 -7.39 -1.47 22.71
CA ARG A 89 -8.63 -2.19 23.07
C ARG A 89 -9.78 -1.88 22.13
N LEU A 90 -9.68 -0.83 21.33
CA LEU A 90 -10.71 -0.46 20.37
C LEU A 90 -10.64 -1.35 19.14
N ARG A 91 -11.78 -1.54 18.48
CA ARG A 91 -11.83 -2.27 17.21
C ARG A 91 -11.08 -1.48 16.14
N PRO A 92 -10.35 -2.16 15.24
CA PRO A 92 -9.63 -1.49 14.17
C PRO A 92 -10.60 -0.86 13.17
N VAL A 93 -10.17 0.24 12.55
CA VAL A 93 -10.75 0.74 11.31
C VAL A 93 -9.99 0.07 10.17
N VAL A 94 -10.70 -0.60 9.27
CA VAL A 94 -10.09 -1.37 8.19
C VAL A 94 -10.45 -0.73 6.85
N ALA A 95 -9.45 -0.57 6.00
CA ALA A 95 -9.59 -0.18 4.60
C ALA A 95 -8.71 -1.09 3.75
N GLY A 96 -9.22 -1.52 2.60
CA GLY A 96 -8.56 -2.48 1.73
C GLY A 96 -9.44 -2.83 0.54
N SER A 97 -8.97 -3.79 -0.26
CA SER A 97 -9.66 -4.33 -1.44
C SER A 97 -8.94 -5.63 -1.81
N HIS A 98 -8.73 -5.90 -3.10
CA HIS A 98 -7.96 -7.03 -3.62
C HIS A 98 -6.77 -6.54 -4.46
N ILE A 99 -5.80 -7.42 -4.76
CA ILE A 99 -4.67 -7.13 -5.66
C ILE A 99 -4.56 -8.09 -6.85
N ASP A 100 -5.35 -9.17 -6.87
CA ASP A 100 -5.49 -10.03 -8.04
C ASP A 100 -6.35 -9.34 -9.11
N SER A 101 -6.27 -9.85 -10.33
CA SER A 101 -6.97 -9.32 -11.48
C SER A 101 -7.62 -10.42 -12.34
N VAL A 102 -8.53 -10.02 -13.22
CA VAL A 102 -9.01 -10.89 -14.30
C VAL A 102 -8.01 -10.94 -15.46
N GLY A 103 -8.13 -11.92 -16.36
CA GLY A 103 -7.13 -12.18 -17.41
C GLY A 103 -6.85 -11.01 -18.37
N THR A 104 -7.79 -10.08 -18.53
CA THR A 104 -7.67 -8.90 -19.40
C THR A 104 -7.85 -7.57 -18.64
N ALA A 105 -7.48 -7.53 -17.36
CA ALA A 105 -7.69 -6.35 -16.53
C ALA A 105 -6.74 -5.18 -16.84
N GLY A 106 -7.16 -3.98 -16.44
CA GLY A 106 -6.28 -2.82 -16.32
C GLY A 106 -5.52 -2.78 -15.00
N ALA A 107 -4.67 -1.76 -14.82
CA ALA A 107 -3.72 -1.67 -13.70
C ALA A 107 -4.29 -1.12 -12.37
N PHE A 108 -5.60 -0.83 -12.28
CA PHE A 108 -6.15 -0.06 -11.13
C PHE A 108 -7.26 -0.77 -10.35
N ASP A 109 -7.97 -1.71 -10.98
CA ASP A 109 -9.08 -2.40 -10.33
C ASP A 109 -8.58 -3.22 -9.14
N GLY A 110 -9.29 -3.12 -8.01
CA GLY A 110 -8.86 -3.66 -6.73
C GLY A 110 -7.69 -2.92 -6.10
N CYS A 111 -6.51 -2.99 -6.72
CA CYS A 111 -5.24 -2.64 -6.09
C CYS A 111 -5.12 -1.16 -5.73
N LEU A 112 -5.83 -0.26 -6.41
CA LEU A 112 -5.93 1.15 -6.03
C LEU A 112 -6.49 1.32 -4.61
N GLY A 113 -7.48 0.51 -4.22
CA GLY A 113 -8.06 0.56 -2.87
C GLY A 113 -7.06 0.14 -1.80
N VAL A 114 -6.29 -0.91 -2.06
CA VAL A 114 -5.26 -1.42 -1.15
C VAL A 114 -4.11 -0.42 -1.00
N LEU A 115 -3.53 0.01 -2.12
CA LEU A 115 -2.37 0.91 -2.11
C LEU A 115 -2.75 2.32 -1.67
N GLY A 116 -3.96 2.78 -1.98
CA GLY A 116 -4.49 4.05 -1.48
C GLY A 116 -4.63 4.06 0.04
N ALA A 117 -5.16 2.99 0.63
CA ALA A 117 -5.27 2.84 2.08
C ALA A 117 -3.88 2.81 2.74
N TRP A 118 -2.98 1.95 2.24
CA TRP A 118 -1.61 1.84 2.77
C TRP A 118 -0.81 3.14 2.62
N ARG A 119 -0.85 3.82 1.47
CA ARG A 119 -0.08 5.06 1.26
C ARG A 119 -0.63 6.24 2.07
N SER A 120 -1.95 6.31 2.28
CA SER A 120 -2.57 7.29 3.19
C SER A 120 -2.08 7.08 4.62
N TYR A 121 -1.89 5.82 5.01
CA TYR A 121 -1.36 5.43 6.30
C TYR A 121 0.10 5.87 6.51
N VAL A 122 1.03 5.50 5.61
CA VAL A 122 2.48 5.77 5.77
C VAL A 122 2.81 7.26 5.90
N ARG A 123 2.02 8.14 5.28
CA ARG A 123 2.22 9.60 5.42
C ARG A 123 1.94 10.09 6.84
N SER A 124 0.98 9.49 7.54
CA SER A 124 0.61 9.90 8.90
C SER A 124 1.72 9.63 9.92
N THR A 125 2.53 8.59 9.71
CA THR A 125 3.59 8.16 10.65
C THR A 125 4.92 8.88 10.43
N ILE A 126 5.28 9.22 9.18
CA ILE A 126 6.50 10.01 8.87
C ILE A 126 6.37 11.45 9.41
N GLY A 127 5.15 12.01 9.45
CA GLY A 127 4.89 13.33 10.06
C GLY A 127 5.00 13.34 11.59
N ALA A 128 4.76 12.21 12.26
CA ALA A 128 4.72 12.12 13.73
C ALA A 128 6.05 11.65 14.36
N SER A 129 6.87 10.88 13.63
CA SER A 129 8.06 10.22 14.18
C SER A 129 9.39 10.94 13.95
N GLY A 130 9.43 12.00 13.11
CA GLY A 130 10.66 12.75 12.83
C GLY A 130 11.78 11.93 12.16
N ARG A 131 11.48 10.70 11.71
CA ARG A 131 12.42 9.84 10.99
C ARG A 131 12.13 9.95 9.50
N GLY A 132 13.02 10.62 8.78
CA GLY A 132 12.98 10.72 7.33
C GLY A 132 13.21 9.36 6.72
N ALA A 133 12.14 8.71 6.26
CA ALA A 133 12.26 7.69 5.24
C ALA A 133 12.37 8.43 3.90
N HIS A 134 13.59 8.47 3.37
CA HIS A 134 13.86 8.93 2.00
C HIS A 134 13.39 7.86 1.02
N TRP A 135 12.09 7.81 0.67
CA TRP A 135 11.56 7.04 -0.47
C TRP A 135 10.34 7.72 -1.07
#